data_AF-A0A3B0RG28-F1
#
_entry.id   AF-A0A3B0RG28-F1
#
_cell.length_a   1.000
_cell.length_b   1.000
_cell.length_c   1.000
_cell.angle_alpha   90.00
_cell.angle_beta   90.00
_cell.angle_gamma   90.00
#
_symmetry.space_group_name_H-M   'P 1'
#
loop_
_entity.id
_entity.type
_entity.pdbx_description
1 polymer ?
#
loop_
_entity_poly.entity_id
_entity_poly.type
_entity_poly.pdbx_seq_one_letter_code
_entity_poly.pdbx_strand_id
1 'polypeptide(L)'
;MKQTLPLDETILQLAKILEYEKEQLLSGGYSQLTKISNAKIYHLKLLDAHISSLNNNAALTQFTADINRVKKLASENETLLQSAKYGVTAAQARIVSIRNAESMVGTYTQDGDKLRTQDAAVTRRKIA
;
A
#
# COMPACT_ATOMS: atom_id res chain seq x y z
N MET A 1 -8.49 -28.47 -20.66
CA MET A 1 -9.71 -27.71 -21.01
C MET A 1 -9.92 -26.66 -19.93
N LYS A 2 -9.68 -25.37 -20.21
CA LYS A 2 -9.91 -24.29 -19.25
C LYS A 2 -11.42 -24.08 -19.18
N GLN A 3 -12.06 -24.50 -18.08
CA GLN A 3 -13.45 -24.17 -17.82
C GLN A 3 -13.55 -22.65 -17.75
N THR A 4 -14.15 -22.04 -18.76
CA THR A 4 -14.57 -20.63 -18.71
C THR A 4 -15.69 -20.57 -17.68
N LEU A 5 -15.39 -20.02 -16.51
CA LEU A 5 -16.38 -19.76 -15.47
C LEU A 5 -17.48 -18.86 -16.05
N PRO A 6 -18.75 -19.04 -15.67
CA PRO A 6 -19.81 -18.12 -16.06
C PRO A 6 -19.51 -16.70 -15.54
N LEU A 7 -20.01 -15.69 -16.24
CA LEU A 7 -19.77 -14.27 -15.91
C LEU A 7 -20.20 -13.93 -14.47
N ASP A 8 -21.34 -14.46 -14.04
CA ASP A 8 -21.89 -14.27 -12.69
C ASP A 8 -20.89 -14.76 -11.62
N GLU A 9 -20.35 -15.95 -11.80
CA GLU A 9 -19.37 -16.54 -10.89
C GLU A 9 -18.06 -15.74 -10.89
N THR A 10 -17.65 -15.18 -12.04
CA THR A 10 -16.47 -14.32 -12.12
C THR A 10 -16.63 -13.03 -11.31
N ILE A 11 -17.80 -12.39 -11.38
CA ILE A 11 -18.11 -11.18 -10.62
C ILE A 11 -18.18 -11.48 -9.11
N LEU A 12 -18.83 -12.59 -8.74
CA LEU A 12 -18.94 -13.02 -7.34
C LEU A 12 -17.57 -13.34 -6.74
N GLN A 13 -16.69 -14.04 -7.47
CA GLN A 13 -15.33 -14.32 -7.01
C GLN A 13 -14.51 -13.04 -6.85
N LEU A 14 -14.67 -12.09 -7.76
CA LEU A 14 -13.98 -10.80 -7.67
C LEU A 14 -14.45 -9.98 -6.46
N ALA A 15 -15.76 -10.02 -6.14
CA ALA A 15 -16.28 -9.42 -4.91
C ALA A 15 -15.70 -10.07 -3.65
N LYS A 16 -15.64 -11.41 -3.59
CA LYS A 16 -15.02 -12.15 -2.45
C LYS A 16 -13.55 -11.82 -2.27
N ILE A 17 -12.79 -11.70 -3.36
CA ILE A 17 -11.36 -11.33 -3.30
C ILE A 17 -11.21 -9.91 -2.75
N LEU A 18 -12.09 -8.98 -3.14
CA LEU A 18 -12.07 -7.61 -2.61
C LEU A 18 -12.49 -7.54 -1.13
N GLU A 19 -13.44 -8.35 -0.70
CA GLU A 19 -13.80 -8.47 0.72
C GLU A 19 -12.64 -9.05 1.54
N TYR A 20 -12.00 -10.11 1.05
CA TYR A 20 -10.82 -10.68 1.68
C TYR A 20 -9.66 -9.67 1.74
N GLU A 21 -9.45 -8.90 0.68
CA GLU A 21 -8.46 -7.82 0.68
C GLU A 21 -8.76 -6.77 1.76
N LYS A 22 -10.03 -6.38 1.90
CA LYS A 22 -10.47 -5.43 2.93
C LYS A 22 -10.14 -5.95 4.33
N GLU A 23 -10.45 -7.21 4.60
CA GLU A 23 -10.12 -7.84 5.89
C GLU A 23 -8.63 -7.85 6.17
N GLN A 24 -7.81 -8.22 5.18
CA GLN A 24 -6.35 -8.23 5.33
C GLN A 24 -5.78 -6.82 5.54
N LEU A 25 -6.32 -5.80 4.87
CA LEU A 25 -5.91 -4.40 5.07
C LEU A 25 -6.26 -3.91 6.48
N LEU A 26 -7.44 -4.25 6.98
CA LEU A 26 -7.87 -3.89 8.34
C LEU A 26 -7.06 -4.63 9.41
N SER A 27 -6.69 -5.88 9.18
CA SER A 27 -5.87 -6.67 10.10
C SER A 27 -4.36 -6.35 10.02
N GLY A 28 -3.94 -5.47 9.11
CA GLY A 28 -2.52 -5.18 8.84
C GLY A 28 -1.74 -6.34 8.22
N GLY A 29 -2.43 -7.31 7.61
CA GLY A 29 -1.89 -8.51 6.98
C GLY A 29 -1.34 -8.26 5.57
N TYR A 30 -0.30 -7.42 5.44
CA TYR A 30 0.22 -7.00 4.13
C TYR A 30 0.96 -8.12 3.36
N SER A 31 1.30 -9.23 4.01
CA SER A 31 2.06 -10.35 3.40
C SER A 31 1.31 -11.07 2.28
N GLN A 32 -0.03 -11.01 2.28
CA GLN A 32 -0.87 -11.70 1.30
C GLN A 32 -1.26 -10.83 0.10
N LEU A 33 -0.97 -9.53 0.14
CA LEU A 33 -1.40 -8.57 -0.90
C LEU A 33 -0.91 -8.94 -2.30
N THR A 34 0.30 -9.49 -2.44
CA THR A 34 0.81 -9.93 -3.74
C THR A 34 -0.02 -11.07 -4.33
N LYS A 35 -0.45 -12.04 -3.51
CA LYS A 35 -1.31 -13.15 -3.95
C LYS A 35 -2.69 -12.65 -4.34
N ILE A 36 -3.26 -11.75 -3.53
CA ILE A 36 -4.56 -11.10 -3.79
C ILE A 36 -4.53 -10.29 -5.08
N SER A 37 -3.45 -9.53 -5.32
CA SER A 37 -3.25 -8.75 -6.55
C SER A 37 -3.22 -9.64 -7.79
N ASN A 38 -2.46 -10.74 -7.75
CA ASN A 38 -2.41 -11.69 -8.86
C ASN A 38 -3.78 -12.32 -9.14
N ALA A 39 -4.54 -12.67 -8.10
CA ALA A 39 -5.90 -13.20 -8.24
C ALA A 39 -6.84 -12.14 -8.85
N LYS A 40 -6.78 -10.87 -8.41
CA LYS A 40 -7.56 -9.78 -9.01
C LYS A 40 -7.26 -9.59 -10.50
N ILE A 41 -5.98 -9.56 -10.87
CA ILE A 41 -5.58 -9.40 -12.29
C ILE A 41 -6.13 -10.56 -13.13
N TYR A 42 -6.11 -11.79 -12.60
CA TYR A 42 -6.66 -12.95 -13.29
C TYR A 42 -8.18 -12.81 -13.53
N HIS A 43 -8.94 -12.48 -12.49
CA HIS A 43 -10.40 -12.34 -12.61
C HIS A 43 -10.83 -11.11 -13.41
N LEU A 44 -10.06 -10.01 -13.38
CA LEU A 44 -10.30 -8.87 -14.27
C LEU A 44 -10.10 -9.24 -15.74
N LYS A 45 -9.06 -10.00 -16.07
CA LYS A 45 -8.86 -10.48 -17.45
C LYS A 45 -9.99 -11.40 -17.92
N LEU A 46 -10.52 -12.24 -17.03
CA LEU A 46 -11.70 -13.06 -17.34
C LEU A 46 -12.93 -12.18 -17.56
N LEU A 47 -13.15 -11.19 -16.70
CA LEU A 47 -14.25 -10.24 -16.83
C LEU A 47 -14.18 -9.46 -18.16
N ASP A 48 -13.01 -8.93 -18.53
CA ASP A 48 -12.79 -8.21 -19.79
C ASP A 48 -13.05 -9.11 -21.00
N ALA A 49 -12.64 -10.39 -20.95
CA ALA A 49 -12.92 -11.36 -22.00
C ALA A 49 -14.42 -11.64 -22.13
N HIS A 50 -15.14 -11.76 -21.02
CA HIS A 50 -16.58 -11.95 -21.03
C HIS A 50 -17.33 -10.73 -21.56
N ILE A 51 -16.98 -9.52 -21.10
CA ILE A 51 -17.57 -8.26 -21.58
C ILE A 51 -17.34 -8.09 -23.08
N SER A 52 -16.11 -8.36 -23.55
CA SER A 52 -15.77 -8.28 -24.98
C SER A 52 -16.52 -9.31 -25.83
N SER A 53 -16.92 -10.44 -25.26
CA SER A 53 -17.73 -11.47 -25.94
C SER A 53 -19.23 -11.17 -25.94
N LEU A 54 -19.70 -10.39 -24.97
CA LEU A 54 -21.10 -10.01 -24.79
C LEU A 54 -21.40 -8.72 -25.55
N ASN A 55 -21.67 -8.85 -26.85
CA ASN A 55 -22.12 -7.75 -27.71
C ASN A 55 -23.52 -7.18 -27.37
N ASN A 56 -24.10 -7.56 -26.21
CA ASN A 56 -25.51 -7.36 -25.92
C ASN A 56 -25.69 -6.54 -24.63
N ASN A 57 -26.05 -5.26 -24.78
CA ASN A 57 -26.26 -4.32 -23.68
C ASN A 57 -27.27 -4.82 -22.64
N ALA A 58 -28.26 -5.62 -23.03
CA ALA A 58 -29.28 -6.16 -22.13
C ALA A 58 -28.71 -7.12 -21.06
N ALA A 59 -27.66 -7.88 -21.38
CA ALA A 59 -27.01 -8.78 -20.43
C ALA A 59 -26.20 -8.01 -19.38
N LEU A 60 -25.60 -6.87 -19.75
CA LEU A 60 -24.84 -6.01 -18.83
C LEU A 60 -25.74 -5.32 -17.80
N THR A 61 -26.98 -4.98 -18.18
CA THR A 61 -27.96 -4.36 -17.26
C THR A 61 -28.28 -5.29 -16.09
N GLN A 62 -28.32 -6.60 -16.31
CA GLN A 62 -28.61 -7.59 -15.26
C GLN A 62 -27.50 -7.64 -14.19
N PHE A 63 -26.24 -7.42 -14.56
CA PHE A 63 -25.09 -7.47 -13.64
C PHE A 63 -24.69 -6.10 -13.08
N THR A 64 -25.45 -5.05 -13.39
CA THR A 64 -25.09 -3.67 -13.03
C THR A 64 -24.98 -3.48 -11.51
N ALA A 65 -25.86 -4.12 -10.73
CA ALA A 65 -25.80 -4.06 -9.27
C ALA A 65 -24.50 -4.68 -8.71
N ASP A 66 -24.11 -5.85 -9.20
CA ASP A 66 -22.91 -6.55 -8.73
C ASP A 66 -21.62 -5.85 -9.16
N ILE A 67 -21.60 -5.30 -10.38
CA ILE A 67 -20.50 -4.46 -10.85
C ILE A 67 -20.37 -3.20 -9.97
N ASN A 68 -21.48 -2.58 -9.59
CA ASN A 68 -21.46 -1.42 -8.70
C ASN A 68 -20.96 -1.80 -7.29
N ARG A 69 -21.33 -2.97 -6.77
CA ARG A 69 -20.81 -3.51 -5.51
C ARG A 69 -19.29 -3.69 -5.58
N VAL A 70 -18.79 -4.31 -6.65
CA VAL A 70 -17.35 -4.47 -6.91
C VAL A 70 -16.63 -3.12 -6.93
N LYS A 71 -17.17 -2.13 -7.66
CA LYS A 71 -16.59 -0.77 -7.72
C LYS A 71 -16.51 -0.12 -6.34
N LYS A 72 -17.57 -0.27 -5.54
CA LYS A 72 -17.62 0.26 -4.18
C LYS A 72 -16.53 -0.37 -3.31
N LEU A 73 -16.42 -1.71 -3.30
CA LEU A 73 -15.39 -2.42 -2.54
C LEU A 73 -13.98 -2.03 -3.00
N ALA A 74 -13.75 -1.88 -4.30
CA ALA A 74 -12.47 -1.43 -4.83
C ALA A 74 -12.09 -0.02 -4.34
N SER A 75 -13.04 0.91 -4.33
CA SER A 75 -12.81 2.28 -3.83
C SER A 75 -12.54 2.33 -2.32
N GLU A 76 -13.25 1.50 -1.54
CA GLU A 76 -13.00 1.35 -0.11
C GLU A 76 -11.57 0.81 0.15
N ASN A 77 -11.16 -0.22 -0.59
CA ASN A 77 -9.82 -0.81 -0.48
C ASN A 77 -8.71 0.15 -0.91
N GLU A 78 -8.94 0.96 -1.95
CA GLU A 78 -8.01 2.00 -2.37
C GLU A 78 -7.79 3.03 -1.26
N THR A 79 -8.87 3.47 -0.62
CA THR A 79 -8.81 4.40 0.51
C THR A 79 -7.99 3.81 1.67
N LEU A 80 -8.25 2.55 2.04
CA LEU A 80 -7.50 1.85 3.08
C LEU A 80 -6.01 1.72 2.74
N LEU A 81 -5.67 1.38 1.49
CA LEU A 81 -4.30 1.30 1.02
C LEU A 81 -3.59 2.66 1.07
N GLN A 82 -4.27 3.75 0.70
CA GLN A 82 -3.71 5.09 0.84
C GLN A 82 -3.45 5.44 2.30
N SER A 83 -4.41 5.19 3.19
CA SER A 83 -4.22 5.41 4.64
C SER A 83 -3.05 4.59 5.18
N ALA A 84 -2.93 3.33 4.81
CA ALA A 84 -1.81 2.47 5.19
C ALA A 84 -0.47 3.03 4.69
N LYS A 85 -0.40 3.47 3.43
CA LYS A 85 0.79 4.11 2.85
C LYS A 85 1.19 5.35 3.64
N TYR A 86 0.26 6.24 3.95
CA TYR A 86 0.54 7.43 4.76
C TYR A 86 1.06 7.06 6.15
N GLY A 87 0.45 6.06 6.80
CA GLY A 87 0.92 5.54 8.10
C GLY A 87 2.35 5.02 8.05
N VAL A 88 2.70 4.23 7.03
CA VAL A 88 4.08 3.72 6.84
C VAL A 88 5.07 4.86 6.61
N THR A 89 4.74 5.83 5.76
CA THR A 89 5.62 6.99 5.52
C THR A 89 5.85 7.83 6.78
N ALA A 90 4.82 8.02 7.60
CA ALA A 90 4.93 8.73 8.87
C ALA A 90 5.80 7.96 9.88
N ALA A 91 5.62 6.63 9.96
CA ALA A 91 6.44 5.77 10.80
C ALA A 91 7.92 5.81 10.38
N GLN A 92 8.19 5.76 9.07
CA GLN A 92 9.55 5.89 8.53
C GLN A 92 10.17 7.25 8.89
N ALA A 93 9.43 8.35 8.72
CA ALA A 93 9.90 9.69 9.10
C ALA A 93 10.23 9.76 10.61
N ARG A 94 9.41 9.11 11.45
CA ARG A 94 9.66 9.03 12.89
C ARG A 94 10.93 8.25 13.23
N ILE A 95 11.18 7.13 12.55
CA ILE A 95 12.42 6.34 12.71
C ILE A 95 13.64 7.19 12.34
N VAL A 96 13.58 7.92 11.22
CA VAL A 96 14.66 8.83 10.80
C VAL A 96 14.88 9.93 11.84
N SER A 97 13.80 10.51 12.37
CA SER A 97 13.90 11.53 13.42
C SER A 97 14.54 10.99 14.70
N ILE A 98 14.17 9.79 15.15
CA ILE A 98 14.78 9.13 16.33
C ILE A 98 16.27 8.89 16.07
N ARG A 99 16.63 8.32 14.92
CA ARG A 99 18.03 8.07 14.55
C ARG A 99 18.86 9.35 14.53
N ASN A 100 18.31 10.45 14.01
CA ASN A 100 18.98 11.74 13.99
C ASN A 100 19.15 12.32 15.40
N ALA A 101 18.13 12.18 16.25
CA ALA A 101 18.20 12.61 17.65
C ALA A 101 19.26 11.81 18.42
N GLU A 102 19.30 10.48 18.28
CA GLU A 102 20.33 9.62 18.87
C GLU A 102 21.73 9.97 18.37
N SER A 103 21.89 10.21 17.06
CA SER A 103 23.17 10.65 16.47
C SER A 103 23.62 12.00 17.01
N MET A 104 22.69 12.93 17.24
CA MET A 104 23.01 14.24 17.81
C MET A 104 23.34 14.14 19.30
N VAL A 105 22.61 13.34 20.07
CA VAL A 105 22.92 13.09 21.49
C VAL A 105 24.28 12.42 21.63
N GLY A 106 24.67 11.51 20.73
CA GLY A 106 26.03 10.96 20.70
C GLY A 106 27.14 11.99 20.41
N THR A 107 26.82 13.15 19.82
CA THR A 107 27.77 14.26 19.60
C THR A 107 27.84 15.28 20.75
N TYR A 108 26.92 15.21 21.71
CA TYR A 108 26.95 16.00 22.94
C TYR A 108 27.23 15.05 24.11
N THR A 109 28.43 15.10 24.69
CA THR A 109 28.66 14.38 25.94
C THR A 109 27.74 14.93 27.04
N GLN A 110 27.58 14.15 28.12
CA GLN A 110 26.72 14.42 29.27
C GLN A 110 26.94 15.80 29.94
N ASP A 111 28.02 16.50 29.58
CA ASP A 111 28.43 17.83 30.07
C ASP A 111 28.21 18.98 29.08
N GLY A 112 27.59 18.74 27.91
CA GLY A 112 27.22 19.80 26.95
C GLY A 112 28.37 20.33 26.08
N ASP A 113 29.58 19.79 26.20
CA ASP A 113 30.71 20.16 25.35
C ASP A 113 30.67 19.40 24.01
N LYS A 114 30.72 20.16 22.91
CA LYS A 114 30.74 19.64 21.54
C LYS A 114 31.96 18.75 21.36
N LEU A 115 31.78 17.48 20.97
CA LEU A 115 32.88 16.63 20.51
C LEU A 115 33.54 17.31 19.30
N ARG A 116 34.66 17.99 19.54
CA ARG A 116 35.53 18.54 18.50
C ARG A 116 36.18 17.34 17.81
N THR A 117 35.62 16.98 16.67
CA THR A 117 36.27 16.12 15.69
C THR A 117 37.68 16.63 15.43
N GLN A 118 38.65 15.71 15.38
CA GLN A 118 40.10 15.97 15.38
C GLN A 118 40.64 16.79 14.19
N ASP A 119 39.80 17.20 13.23
CA ASP A 119 40.19 18.01 12.08
C ASP A 119 39.77 19.49 12.15
N ALA A 120 39.23 19.95 13.28
CA ALA A 120 38.95 21.37 13.48
C ALA A 120 40.24 22.14 13.82
N ALA A 121 41.12 22.31 12.84
CA ALA A 121 42.26 23.22 12.88
C ALA A 121 41.75 24.66 13.06
N VAL A 122 41.66 25.11 14.30
CA VAL A 122 41.38 26.52 14.61
C VAL A 122 42.72 27.19 14.86
N THR A 123 43.14 27.96 13.87
CA THR A 123 44.34 28.80 13.88
C THR A 123 44.42 29.58 15.20
N ARG A 124 45.43 29.27 16.02
CA ARG A 124 45.74 30.03 17.24
C ARG A 124 45.99 31.49 16.87
N ARG A 125 45.16 32.39 17.41
CA ARG A 125 45.45 33.83 17.42
C ARG A 125 46.64 34.05 18.35
N LYS A 126 47.79 34.43 17.79
CA LYS A 126 48.99 34.77 18.55
C LYS A 126 48.75 36.10 19.27
N ILE A 127 48.81 36.09 20.60
CA ILE A 127 48.96 37.30 21.41
C ILE A 127 50.39 37.28 21.94
N ALA A 128 51.23 38.16 21.40
CA ALA A 128 52.46 38.74 21.93
C ALA A 128 53.25 39.33 20.75
#